data_AF-A0A142X7B5-F1
#
_entry.id   AF-A0A142X7B5-F1
#
_cell.length_a   1.000
_cell.length_b   1.000
_cell.length_c   1.000
_cell.angle_alpha   90.00
_cell.angle_beta   90.00
_cell.angle_gamma   90.00
#
_symmetry.space_group_name_H-M   'P 1'
#
loop_
_entity.id
_entity.type
_entity.pdbx_description
1 polymer ?
#
loop_
_entity_poly.entity_id
_entity_poly.type
_entity_poly.pdbx_seq_one_letter_code
_entity_poly.pdbx_strand_id
1 'polypeptide(L)'
;MVRHGTFALIALVVGLLILSEGRASLHHPEDPMAVPVSEKGVPEALPFEEFGRRRLVLLNAGNPKWLLENTNPRDPTKKIRTDRGTVKDRIDKRLALRNRSELDSVALAVDWLRYGQLAEATSALRDQRRGFLPNITHAHIEATQGNWDRAFQFLDIANEERPPKEIPGLKPQELAWQLKLNTGPLLKLVRLRMSEARGDKPAPENELPDAIFPVNFANTVDGALAPAEREKLPPDALATVQQLVLWFPHDPRLYWLLGELYAAKGDFIAARKIMDECVGTFTYSNRKVLMQHREAVTKVADTKGPASDDPLFVQSDDTPVPAPPLSLGTVWIYFGVVGVVALFAAVRALLRLRKANDTPGVRPSR
;
A
#
# COMPACT_ATOMS: atom_id res chain seq x y z
N MET A 1 43.21 -5.87 29.00
CA MET A 1 41.90 -6.52 29.20
C MET A 1 40.81 -5.46 29.19
N VAL A 2 40.15 -5.26 28.05
CA VAL A 2 39.07 -4.26 27.90
C VAL A 2 38.03 -4.84 26.94
N ARG A 3 36.77 -4.96 27.36
CA ARG A 3 35.57 -5.13 26.52
C ARG A 3 34.38 -4.57 27.34
N HIS A 4 33.88 -3.39 26.98
CA HIS A 4 32.69 -3.12 26.13
C HIS A 4 31.40 -2.92 26.95
N GLY A 5 30.64 -1.91 26.56
CA GLY A 5 29.32 -1.51 27.10
C GLY A 5 29.36 -0.03 27.49
N THR A 6 28.53 0.89 27.01
CA THR A 6 27.17 0.75 26.46
C THR A 6 26.84 2.07 25.73
N PHE A 7 26.52 2.02 24.44
CA PHE A 7 25.98 3.16 23.68
C PHE A 7 24.67 2.68 23.04
N ALA A 8 23.52 2.99 23.66
CA ALA A 8 22.20 2.81 23.03
C ALA A 8 21.12 3.51 23.84
N LEU A 9 20.88 4.82 23.65
CA LEU A 9 19.64 5.45 24.13
C LEU A 9 19.29 6.79 23.44
N ILE A 10 19.44 6.89 22.11
CA ILE A 10 18.97 8.08 21.35
C ILE A 10 18.06 7.70 20.16
N ALA A 11 17.80 6.41 19.90
CA ALA A 11 17.06 5.97 18.71
C ALA A 11 15.51 5.99 18.84
N LEU A 12 14.92 6.34 19.99
CA LEU A 12 13.52 5.95 20.26
C LEU A 12 12.44 6.95 19.79
N VAL A 13 12.74 8.23 19.55
CA VAL A 13 11.68 9.25 19.33
C VAL A 13 11.53 9.73 17.88
N VAL A 14 12.53 9.49 17.02
CA VAL A 14 12.41 9.70 15.55
C VAL A 14 11.84 8.44 14.85
N GLY A 15 11.70 7.32 15.58
CA GLY A 15 11.21 6.04 15.07
C GLY A 15 9.71 5.96 14.78
N LEU A 16 8.90 6.93 15.22
CA LEU A 16 7.44 6.90 15.04
C LEU A 16 6.93 7.48 13.71
N LEU A 17 7.82 8.02 12.87
CA LEU A 17 7.54 8.38 11.47
C LEU A 17 8.44 7.63 10.49
N ILE A 18 8.88 6.43 10.86
CA ILE A 18 9.19 5.42 9.84
C ILE A 18 7.83 4.98 9.32
N LEU A 19 7.27 5.80 8.42
CA LEU A 19 6.14 5.44 7.56
C LEU A 19 6.47 4.04 7.06
N SER A 20 5.74 3.04 7.55
CA SER A 20 5.98 1.67 7.13
C SER A 20 5.91 1.69 5.61
N GLU A 21 6.99 1.25 4.96
CA GLU A 21 7.02 1.08 3.52
C GLU A 21 6.10 -0.10 3.21
N GLY A 22 4.78 0.11 3.34
CA GLY A 22 3.75 -0.85 3.05
C GLY A 22 3.81 -1.14 1.56
N ARG A 23 4.66 -2.10 1.21
CA ARG A 23 4.94 -2.52 -0.15
C ARG A 23 4.42 -3.93 -0.32
N ALA A 24 3.14 -4.19 -0.05
CA ALA A 24 2.54 -5.45 -0.46
C ALA A 24 1.04 -5.37 -0.55
N SER A 25 0.51 -5.51 -1.76
CA SER A 25 -0.87 -5.94 -1.91
C SER A 25 -0.95 -7.45 -1.66
N LEU A 26 -0.11 -8.28 -2.31
CA LEU A 26 -0.04 -9.73 -2.08
C LEU A 26 0.84 -10.12 -0.89
N HIS A 27 0.47 -11.19 -0.18
CA HIS A 27 1.19 -11.65 0.99
C HIS A 27 2.69 -11.84 0.71
N HIS A 28 3.51 -11.15 1.50
CA HIS A 28 4.95 -11.26 1.49
C HIS A 28 5.43 -11.11 2.95
N PRO A 29 6.26 -12.02 3.49
CA PRO A 29 6.51 -12.12 4.93
C PRO A 29 7.27 -10.92 5.52
N GLU A 30 8.00 -10.17 4.68
CA GLU A 30 8.71 -8.96 5.11
C GLU A 30 7.89 -7.68 4.92
N ASP A 31 6.70 -7.75 4.31
CA ASP A 31 5.88 -6.57 4.02
C ASP A 31 4.61 -6.57 4.90
N PRO A 32 4.24 -5.44 5.51
CA PRO A 32 2.97 -5.34 6.23
C PRO A 32 1.79 -5.32 5.25
N MET A 33 0.59 -5.60 5.76
CA MET A 33 -0.63 -5.49 4.96
C MET A 33 -0.80 -4.07 4.38
N ALA A 34 -1.14 -3.97 3.09
CA ALA A 34 -1.23 -2.69 2.41
C ALA A 34 -2.34 -1.79 2.95
N VAL A 35 -3.46 -2.35 3.40
CA VAL A 35 -4.50 -1.58 4.09
C VAL A 35 -4.47 -2.01 5.55
N PRO A 36 -4.32 -1.06 6.49
CA PRO A 36 -4.28 -1.40 7.91
C PRO A 36 -5.62 -2.00 8.36
N VAL A 37 -5.53 -2.95 9.28
CA VAL A 37 -6.69 -3.55 9.95
C VAL A 37 -6.59 -3.23 11.43
N SER A 38 -7.64 -2.61 11.97
CA SER A 38 -7.74 -2.30 13.41
C SER A 38 -7.74 -3.57 14.26
N GLU A 39 -7.52 -3.43 15.56
CA GLU A 39 -7.59 -4.57 16.50
C GLU A 39 -8.97 -5.25 16.52
N LYS A 40 -10.02 -4.51 16.13
CA LYS A 40 -11.40 -5.00 15.97
C LYS A 40 -11.61 -5.80 14.67
N GLY A 41 -10.60 -5.92 13.81
CA GLY A 41 -10.73 -6.60 12.52
C GLY A 41 -11.41 -5.76 11.43
N VAL A 42 -11.58 -4.45 11.67
CA VAL A 42 -12.15 -3.53 10.68
C VAL A 42 -11.00 -2.94 9.85
N PRO A 43 -10.99 -3.13 8.53
CA PRO A 43 -9.99 -2.50 7.66
C PRO A 43 -10.26 -1.00 7.55
N GLU A 44 -9.19 -0.21 7.56
CA GLU A 44 -9.26 1.24 7.48
C GLU A 44 -8.75 1.70 6.12
N ALA A 45 -9.59 2.43 5.38
CA ALA A 45 -9.20 2.97 4.09
C ALA A 45 -8.00 3.93 4.27
N LEU A 46 -7.00 3.77 3.41
CA LEU A 46 -5.84 4.64 3.38
C LEU A 46 -6.26 6.08 3.04
N PRO A 47 -5.61 7.09 3.63
CA PRO A 47 -5.66 8.46 3.11
C PRO A 47 -5.33 8.46 1.61
N PHE A 48 -6.04 9.26 0.83
CA PHE A 48 -5.93 9.20 -0.63
C PHE A 48 -4.50 9.42 -1.16
N GLU A 49 -3.74 10.35 -0.57
CA GLU A 49 -2.35 10.59 -0.95
C GLU A 49 -1.43 9.40 -0.60
N GLU A 50 -1.67 8.73 0.52
CA GLU A 50 -0.91 7.52 0.89
C GLU A 50 -1.25 6.35 -0.04
N PHE A 51 -2.53 6.16 -0.37
CA PHE A 51 -2.96 5.20 -1.39
C PHE A 51 -2.30 5.49 -2.75
N GLY A 52 -2.35 6.74 -3.21
CA GLY A 52 -1.74 7.17 -4.46
C GLY A 52 -0.23 6.90 -4.51
N ARG A 53 0.47 7.19 -3.39
CA ARG A 53 1.89 6.87 -3.23
C ARG A 53 2.15 5.38 -3.35
N ARG A 54 1.39 4.53 -2.64
CA ARG A 54 1.55 3.06 -2.70
C ARG A 54 1.29 2.50 -4.10
N ARG A 55 0.25 2.98 -4.77
CA ARG A 55 -0.04 2.61 -6.16
C ARG A 55 1.12 3.00 -7.08
N LEU A 56 1.65 4.22 -6.96
CA LEU A 56 2.78 4.69 -7.76
C LEU A 56 4.04 3.85 -7.56
N VAL A 57 4.34 3.45 -6.31
CA VAL A 57 5.45 2.54 -5.99
C VAL A 57 5.34 1.22 -6.75
N LEU A 58 4.14 0.63 -6.82
CA LEU A 58 3.90 -0.61 -7.56
C LEU A 58 4.06 -0.42 -9.07
N LEU A 59 3.53 0.68 -9.63
CA LEU A 59 3.67 1.02 -11.04
C LEU A 59 5.15 1.22 -11.42
N ASN A 60 5.92 1.90 -10.58
CA ASN A 60 7.36 2.12 -10.78
C ASN A 60 8.16 0.82 -10.67
N ALA A 61 7.83 -0.03 -9.69
CA ALA A 61 8.48 -1.32 -9.50
C ALA A 61 8.34 -2.22 -10.74
N GLY A 62 7.17 -2.22 -11.38
CA GLY A 62 6.88 -3.02 -12.58
C GLY A 62 7.45 -2.46 -13.88
N ASN A 63 7.83 -1.18 -13.92
CA ASN A 63 8.27 -0.53 -15.15
C ASN A 63 9.76 -0.84 -15.47
N PRO A 64 10.09 -1.58 -16.54
CA PRO A 64 11.47 -1.93 -16.89
C PRO A 64 12.33 -0.71 -17.27
N LYS A 65 11.72 0.42 -17.62
CA LYS A 65 12.43 1.67 -17.93
C LYS A 65 12.83 2.44 -16.66
N TRP A 66 12.31 2.07 -15.49
CA TRP A 66 12.66 2.72 -14.24
C TRP A 66 14.04 2.27 -13.77
N LEU A 67 14.88 3.23 -13.38
CA LEU A 67 16.24 2.95 -12.93
C LEU A 67 16.20 2.19 -11.59
N LEU A 68 17.22 1.37 -11.31
CA LEU A 68 17.37 0.70 -10.00
C LEU A 68 17.92 1.66 -8.93
N GLU A 69 18.59 2.71 -9.36
CA GLU A 69 19.15 3.76 -8.50
C GLU A 69 18.91 5.12 -9.12
N ASN A 70 18.58 6.08 -8.28
CA ASN A 70 18.51 7.49 -8.66
C ASN A 70 19.58 8.27 -7.90
N THR A 71 20.01 9.38 -8.48
CA THR A 71 20.84 10.36 -7.77
C THR A 71 20.00 11.00 -6.66
N ASN A 72 20.53 11.08 -5.44
CA ASN A 72 19.81 11.70 -4.33
C ASN A 72 19.65 13.21 -4.61
N PRO A 73 18.43 13.75 -4.63
CA PRO A 73 18.21 15.18 -4.93
C PRO A 73 18.84 16.11 -3.88
N ARG A 74 19.06 15.63 -2.65
CA ARG A 74 19.70 16.39 -1.57
C ARG A 74 21.23 16.28 -1.57
N ASP A 75 21.78 15.25 -2.21
CA ASP A 75 23.23 14.99 -2.26
C ASP A 75 23.58 14.26 -3.57
N PRO A 76 23.92 14.99 -4.65
CA PRO A 76 24.16 14.39 -5.96
C PRO A 76 25.28 13.36 -6.03
N THR A 77 26.12 13.29 -4.99
CA THR A 77 27.20 12.29 -4.89
C THR A 77 26.69 10.92 -4.43
N LYS A 78 25.50 10.87 -3.82
CA LYS A 78 24.90 9.63 -3.31
C LYS A 78 23.85 9.09 -4.26
N LYS A 79 23.89 7.76 -4.45
CA LYS A 79 22.81 7.01 -5.08
C LYS A 79 21.81 6.56 -4.02
N ILE A 80 20.53 6.67 -4.34
CA ILE A 80 19.43 6.11 -3.56
C ILE A 80 18.80 4.97 -4.35
N ARG A 81 18.46 3.88 -3.68
CA ARG A 81 17.66 2.81 -4.27
C ARG A 81 16.28 3.32 -4.62
N THR A 82 15.81 2.98 -5.81
CA THR A 82 14.42 3.21 -6.21
C THR A 82 13.55 2.06 -5.73
N ASP A 83 12.22 2.20 -5.85
CA ASP A 83 11.26 1.12 -5.56
C ASP A 83 11.60 -0.17 -6.32
N ARG A 84 11.90 -0.04 -7.62
CA ARG A 84 12.32 -1.15 -8.48
C ARG A 84 13.65 -1.76 -8.04
N GLY A 85 14.60 -0.92 -7.62
CA GLY A 85 15.87 -1.36 -7.05
C GLY A 85 15.70 -2.18 -5.77
N THR A 86 14.82 -1.73 -4.86
CA THR A 86 14.52 -2.48 -3.62
C THR A 86 13.91 -3.85 -3.92
N VAL A 87 12.94 -3.94 -4.85
CA VAL A 87 12.38 -5.24 -5.26
C VAL A 87 13.46 -6.14 -5.87
N LYS A 88 14.35 -5.59 -6.70
CA LYS A 88 15.48 -6.35 -7.29
C LYS A 88 16.44 -6.90 -6.22
N ASP A 89 16.80 -6.09 -5.22
CA ASP A 89 17.67 -6.53 -4.12
C ASP A 89 17.04 -7.70 -3.35
N ARG A 90 15.70 -7.68 -3.15
CA ARG A 90 14.96 -8.79 -2.51
C ARG A 90 14.96 -10.06 -3.36
N ILE A 91 14.74 -9.93 -4.67
CA ILE A 91 14.85 -11.04 -5.64
C ILE A 91 16.23 -11.68 -5.54
N ASP A 92 17.29 -10.90 -5.59
CA ASP A 92 18.66 -11.39 -5.56
C ASP A 92 18.97 -12.11 -4.24
N LYS A 93 18.53 -11.55 -3.11
CA LYS A 93 18.65 -12.16 -1.79
C LYS A 93 17.96 -13.53 -1.74
N ARG A 94 16.76 -13.67 -2.32
CA ARG A 94 16.00 -14.94 -2.35
C ARG A 94 16.57 -15.96 -3.34
N LEU A 95 17.10 -15.51 -4.47
CA LEU A 95 17.78 -16.40 -5.43
C LEU A 95 19.06 -17.00 -4.86
N ALA A 96 19.73 -16.30 -3.94
CA ALA A 96 20.93 -16.79 -3.25
C ALA A 96 20.65 -17.90 -2.21
N LEU A 97 19.40 -18.15 -1.84
CA LEU A 97 19.02 -19.20 -0.91
C LEU A 97 19.16 -20.58 -1.59
N ARG A 98 20.03 -21.45 -1.05
CA ARG A 98 20.24 -22.81 -1.57
C ARG A 98 19.00 -23.69 -1.45
N ASN A 99 18.29 -23.60 -0.33
CA ASN A 99 17.07 -24.34 -0.05
C ASN A 99 15.97 -23.33 0.26
N ARG A 100 15.10 -23.04 -0.70
CA ARG A 100 13.95 -22.14 -0.50
C ARG A 100 12.80 -22.91 0.14
N SER A 101 12.22 -22.35 1.19
CA SER A 101 10.93 -22.82 1.72
C SER A 101 9.78 -22.49 0.76
N GLU A 102 8.59 -23.03 1.02
CA GLU A 102 7.38 -22.63 0.29
C GLU A 102 7.14 -21.12 0.37
N LEU A 103 7.26 -20.56 1.57
CA LEU A 103 7.09 -19.14 1.80
C LEU A 103 8.14 -18.29 1.07
N ASP A 104 9.38 -18.77 0.96
CA ASP A 104 10.43 -18.08 0.19
C ASP A 104 10.12 -18.06 -1.31
N SER A 105 9.58 -19.15 -1.85
CA SER A 105 9.17 -19.23 -3.25
C SER A 105 7.95 -18.36 -3.55
N VAL A 106 6.95 -18.33 -2.64
CA VAL A 106 5.81 -17.40 -2.73
C VAL A 106 6.29 -15.96 -2.71
N ALA A 107 7.14 -15.60 -1.75
CA ALA A 107 7.70 -14.25 -1.65
C ALA A 107 8.50 -13.86 -2.90
N LEU A 108 9.32 -14.78 -3.43
CA LEU A 108 10.06 -14.58 -4.67
C LEU A 108 9.13 -14.40 -5.88
N ALA A 109 8.04 -15.17 -5.97
CA ALA A 109 7.07 -15.05 -7.05
C ALA A 109 6.33 -13.72 -7.01
N VAL A 110 5.93 -13.27 -5.81
CA VAL A 110 5.32 -11.95 -5.59
C VAL A 110 6.29 -10.82 -5.97
N ASP A 111 7.56 -10.94 -5.62
CA ASP A 111 8.60 -9.99 -6.02
C ASP A 111 8.75 -9.92 -7.55
N TRP A 112 8.82 -11.07 -8.22
CA TRP A 112 8.90 -11.13 -9.68
C TRP A 112 7.67 -10.54 -10.37
N LEU A 113 6.48 -10.80 -9.83
CA LEU A 113 5.23 -10.21 -10.29
C LEU A 113 5.28 -8.69 -10.20
N ARG A 114 5.71 -8.14 -9.05
CA ARG A 114 5.90 -6.68 -8.87
C ARG A 114 6.99 -6.11 -9.77
N TYR A 115 8.01 -6.90 -10.10
CA TYR A 115 9.10 -6.51 -10.99
C TYR A 115 8.71 -6.56 -12.48
N GLY A 116 7.50 -7.04 -12.80
CA GLY A 116 6.99 -7.16 -14.16
C GLY A 116 7.58 -8.33 -14.95
N GLN A 117 8.02 -9.39 -14.28
CA GLN A 117 8.65 -10.58 -14.87
C GLN A 117 7.78 -11.81 -14.60
N LEU A 118 6.71 -11.96 -15.41
CA LEU A 118 5.65 -12.95 -15.16
C LEU A 118 6.14 -14.39 -15.35
N ALA A 119 7.02 -14.65 -16.31
CA ALA A 119 7.54 -16.00 -16.55
C ALA A 119 8.38 -16.50 -15.37
N GLU A 120 9.17 -15.61 -14.78
CA GLU A 120 9.99 -15.82 -13.61
C GLU A 120 9.12 -16.02 -12.36
N ALA A 121 8.04 -15.25 -12.22
CA ALA A 121 7.06 -15.43 -11.15
C ALA A 121 6.42 -16.82 -11.21
N THR A 122 5.96 -17.26 -12.39
CA THR A 122 5.44 -18.62 -12.59
C THR A 122 6.51 -19.67 -12.29
N SER A 123 7.75 -19.47 -12.75
CA SER A 123 8.83 -20.43 -12.53
C SER A 123 9.24 -20.55 -11.06
N ALA A 124 9.10 -19.50 -10.27
CA ALA A 124 9.36 -19.53 -8.83
C ALA A 124 8.40 -20.46 -8.06
N LEU A 125 7.20 -20.70 -8.61
CA LEU A 125 6.17 -21.58 -8.02
C LEU A 125 5.99 -22.90 -8.78
N ARG A 126 6.92 -23.27 -9.68
CA ARG A 126 6.75 -24.44 -10.58
C ARG A 126 6.40 -25.73 -9.83
N ASP A 127 7.03 -25.95 -8.69
CA ASP A 127 6.89 -27.16 -7.87
C ASP A 127 5.84 -27.00 -6.76
N GLN A 128 5.15 -25.86 -6.70
CA GLN A 128 4.19 -25.48 -5.65
C GLN A 128 2.81 -25.22 -6.27
N ARG A 129 2.10 -26.32 -6.54
CA ARG A 129 0.73 -26.30 -7.09
C ARG A 129 -0.36 -26.60 -6.04
N ARG A 130 0.03 -26.64 -4.77
CA ARG A 130 -0.83 -26.91 -3.62
C ARG A 130 -0.51 -25.89 -2.55
N GLY A 131 -1.47 -25.66 -1.67
CA GLY A 131 -1.32 -24.70 -0.59
C GLY A 131 -1.95 -23.36 -0.93
N PHE A 132 -2.55 -22.78 0.11
CA PHE A 132 -3.35 -21.58 0.02
C PHE A 132 -2.58 -20.40 -0.60
N LEU A 133 -1.36 -20.15 -0.12
CA LEU A 133 -0.52 -19.02 -0.58
C LEU A 133 0.03 -19.21 -2.00
N PRO A 134 0.61 -20.37 -2.38
CA PRO A 134 0.98 -20.62 -3.77
C PRO A 134 -0.19 -20.45 -4.74
N ASN A 135 -1.37 -21.00 -4.42
CA ASN A 135 -2.54 -20.95 -5.30
C ASN A 135 -3.08 -19.51 -5.46
N ILE A 136 -3.16 -18.72 -4.39
CA ILE A 136 -3.50 -17.28 -4.53
C ILE A 136 -2.48 -16.58 -5.41
N THR A 137 -1.18 -16.84 -5.22
CA THR A 137 -0.14 -16.18 -6.00
C THR A 137 -0.23 -16.56 -7.49
N HIS A 138 -0.47 -17.84 -7.81
CA HIS A 138 -0.78 -18.28 -9.18
C HIS A 138 -2.01 -17.58 -9.75
N ALA A 139 -3.08 -17.43 -8.96
CA ALA A 139 -4.28 -16.74 -9.41
C ALA A 139 -3.99 -15.30 -9.84
N HIS A 140 -3.16 -14.57 -9.09
CA HIS A 140 -2.74 -13.21 -9.45
C HIS A 140 -1.81 -13.15 -10.66
N ILE A 141 -0.89 -14.12 -10.81
CA ILE A 141 -0.03 -14.22 -12.00
C ILE A 141 -0.87 -14.44 -13.25
N GLU A 142 -1.79 -15.42 -13.23
CA GLU A 142 -2.67 -15.74 -14.35
C GLU A 142 -3.63 -14.59 -14.67
N ALA A 143 -4.19 -13.92 -13.64
CA ALA A 143 -5.00 -12.71 -13.82
C ALA A 143 -4.22 -11.58 -14.51
N THR A 144 -2.95 -11.38 -14.14
CA THR A 144 -2.08 -10.36 -14.77
C THR A 144 -1.77 -10.70 -16.23
N GLN A 145 -1.77 -12.00 -16.59
CA GLN A 145 -1.63 -12.46 -17.97
C GLN A 145 -2.94 -12.40 -18.78
N GLY A 146 -4.06 -12.09 -18.13
CA GLY A 146 -5.39 -12.13 -18.75
C GLY A 146 -5.99 -13.54 -18.86
N ASN A 147 -5.37 -14.55 -18.23
CA ASN A 147 -5.84 -15.93 -18.21
C ASN A 147 -6.88 -16.15 -17.10
N TRP A 148 -8.02 -15.46 -17.21
CA TRP A 148 -9.01 -15.38 -16.12
C TRP A 148 -9.63 -16.72 -15.73
N ASP A 149 -9.77 -17.67 -16.66
CA ASP A 149 -10.23 -19.03 -16.36
C ASP A 149 -9.28 -19.76 -15.40
N ARG A 150 -7.96 -19.65 -15.63
CA ARG A 150 -6.96 -20.25 -14.75
C ARG A 150 -6.85 -19.50 -13.43
N ALA A 151 -6.94 -18.16 -13.47
CA ALA A 151 -6.98 -17.36 -12.26
C ALA A 151 -8.14 -17.79 -11.35
N PHE A 152 -9.32 -18.02 -11.93
CA PHE A 152 -10.47 -18.55 -11.22
C PHE A 152 -10.19 -19.92 -10.62
N GLN A 153 -9.68 -20.88 -11.42
CA GLN A 153 -9.36 -22.23 -10.94
C GLN A 153 -8.41 -22.22 -9.73
N PHE A 154 -7.33 -21.45 -9.80
CA PHE A 154 -6.39 -21.37 -8.68
C PHE A 154 -7.00 -20.72 -7.44
N LEU A 155 -7.81 -19.67 -7.61
CA LEU A 155 -8.48 -19.03 -6.49
C LEU A 155 -9.55 -19.94 -5.86
N ASP A 156 -10.25 -20.73 -6.67
CA ASP A 156 -11.25 -21.72 -6.22
C ASP A 156 -10.57 -22.81 -5.39
N ILE A 157 -9.47 -23.39 -5.90
CA ILE A 157 -8.65 -24.37 -5.16
C ILE A 157 -8.16 -23.76 -3.83
N ALA A 158 -7.64 -22.53 -3.85
CA ALA A 158 -7.18 -21.87 -2.62
C ALA A 158 -8.30 -21.71 -1.59
N ASN A 159 -9.53 -21.43 -2.03
CA ASN A 159 -10.69 -21.24 -1.16
C ASN A 159 -11.27 -22.57 -0.63
N GLU A 160 -11.06 -23.68 -1.34
CA GLU A 160 -11.40 -25.04 -0.87
C GLU A 160 -10.37 -25.60 0.11
N GLU A 161 -9.10 -25.21 -0.04
CA GLU A 161 -8.04 -25.59 0.89
C GLU A 161 -8.28 -24.93 2.26
N ARG A 162 -8.00 -25.68 3.33
CA ARG A 162 -8.09 -25.13 4.69
C ARG A 162 -7.05 -24.01 4.83
N PRO A 163 -7.46 -22.75 5.05
CA PRO A 163 -6.50 -21.67 5.18
C PRO A 163 -5.60 -21.92 6.40
N PRO A 164 -4.33 -21.49 6.34
CA PRO A 164 -3.44 -21.59 7.48
C PRO A 164 -4.01 -20.79 8.65
N LYS A 165 -3.79 -21.27 9.88
CA LYS A 165 -4.22 -20.54 11.09
C LYS A 165 -3.40 -19.27 11.33
N GLU A 166 -2.16 -19.28 10.85
CA GLU A 166 -1.19 -18.23 11.03
C GLU A 166 -0.39 -18.10 9.73
N ILE A 167 -0.10 -16.86 9.33
CA ILE A 167 0.78 -16.56 8.21
C ILE A 167 1.86 -15.60 8.73
N PRO A 168 3.16 -15.91 8.56
CA PRO A 168 4.22 -15.04 9.06
C PRO A 168 4.09 -13.60 8.55
N GLY A 169 4.06 -12.63 9.47
CA GLY A 169 3.92 -11.22 9.14
C GLY A 169 2.48 -10.69 9.13
N LEU A 170 1.47 -11.55 9.34
CA LEU A 170 0.07 -11.14 9.48
C LEU A 170 -0.47 -11.41 10.88
N LYS A 171 -1.16 -10.42 11.42
CA LYS A 171 -1.98 -10.58 12.63
C LYS A 171 -3.23 -11.42 12.32
N PRO A 172 -3.84 -12.09 13.31
CA PRO A 172 -5.06 -12.87 13.10
C PRO A 172 -6.20 -12.09 12.43
N GLN A 173 -6.37 -10.81 12.78
CA GLN A 173 -7.36 -9.91 12.18
C GLN A 173 -7.08 -9.61 10.71
N GLU A 174 -5.82 -9.37 10.37
CA GLU A 174 -5.36 -9.12 9.00
C GLU A 174 -5.57 -10.36 8.13
N LEU A 175 -5.24 -11.55 8.67
CA LEU A 175 -5.49 -12.83 8.01
C LEU A 175 -6.99 -13.06 7.78
N ALA A 176 -7.83 -12.82 8.79
CA ALA A 176 -9.28 -12.95 8.64
C ALA A 176 -9.84 -12.02 7.55
N TRP A 177 -9.36 -10.77 7.50
CA TRP A 177 -9.76 -9.85 6.44
C TRP A 177 -9.23 -10.26 5.06
N GLN A 178 -7.99 -10.74 4.95
CA GLN A 178 -7.46 -11.27 3.70
C GLN A 178 -8.29 -12.46 3.18
N LEU A 179 -8.71 -13.36 4.05
CA LEU A 179 -9.61 -14.47 3.70
C LEU A 179 -10.98 -13.98 3.21
N LYS A 180 -11.53 -12.94 3.84
CA LYS A 180 -12.78 -12.28 3.40
C LYS A 180 -12.61 -11.68 2.00
N LEU A 181 -11.49 -11.02 1.72
CA LEU A 181 -11.19 -10.46 0.40
C LEU A 181 -11.14 -11.55 -0.67
N ASN A 182 -10.44 -12.66 -0.39
CA ASN A 182 -10.23 -13.76 -1.33
C ASN A 182 -11.53 -14.48 -1.70
N THR A 183 -12.36 -14.79 -0.70
CA THR A 183 -13.61 -15.55 -0.88
C THR A 183 -14.79 -14.68 -1.37
N GLY A 184 -14.70 -13.36 -1.23
CA GLY A 184 -15.75 -12.42 -1.63
C GLY A 184 -15.31 -11.50 -2.78
N PRO A 185 -14.87 -10.25 -2.50
CA PRO A 185 -14.59 -9.24 -3.52
C PRO A 185 -13.63 -9.68 -4.63
N LEU A 186 -12.53 -10.36 -4.30
CA LEU A 186 -11.55 -10.82 -5.29
C LEU A 186 -12.15 -11.89 -6.20
N LEU A 187 -12.81 -12.90 -5.62
CA LEU A 187 -13.48 -13.95 -6.39
C LEU A 187 -14.53 -13.37 -7.34
N LYS A 188 -15.27 -12.36 -6.88
CA LYS A 188 -16.26 -11.66 -7.71
C LYS A 188 -15.60 -10.90 -8.86
N LEU A 189 -14.51 -10.18 -8.61
CA LEU A 189 -13.74 -9.50 -9.66
C LEU A 189 -13.23 -10.49 -10.72
N VAL A 190 -12.62 -11.61 -10.28
CA VAL A 190 -12.12 -12.65 -11.20
C VAL A 190 -13.24 -13.25 -12.04
N ARG A 191 -14.42 -13.50 -11.46
CA ARG A 191 -15.60 -13.99 -12.20
C ARG A 191 -16.09 -12.98 -13.25
N LEU A 192 -16.14 -11.69 -12.92
CA LEU A 192 -16.52 -10.64 -13.88
C LEU A 192 -15.58 -10.65 -15.09
N ARG A 193 -14.27 -10.65 -14.83
CA ARG A 193 -13.25 -10.66 -15.90
C ARG A 193 -13.25 -11.97 -16.71
N MET A 194 -13.50 -13.10 -16.07
CA MET A 194 -13.66 -14.39 -16.74
C MET A 194 -14.86 -14.40 -17.70
N SER A 195 -16.01 -13.87 -17.27
CA SER A 195 -17.21 -13.76 -18.12
C SER A 195 -16.93 -12.91 -19.37
N GLU A 196 -16.26 -11.78 -19.19
CA GLU A 196 -15.92 -10.88 -20.30
C GLU A 196 -14.90 -11.50 -21.27
N ALA A 197 -13.91 -12.23 -20.75
CA ALA A 197 -12.94 -12.96 -21.56
C ALA A 197 -13.61 -14.06 -22.41
N ARG A 198 -14.74 -14.59 -21.95
CA ARG A 198 -15.59 -15.54 -22.68
C ARG A 198 -16.57 -14.89 -23.66
N GLY A 199 -16.59 -13.56 -23.75
CA GLY A 199 -17.43 -12.81 -24.68
C GLY A 199 -18.67 -12.19 -24.07
N ASP A 200 -18.95 -12.40 -22.78
CA ASP A 200 -20.07 -11.75 -22.06
C ASP A 200 -19.73 -10.29 -21.67
N LYS A 201 -19.03 -9.59 -22.56
CA LYS A 201 -18.66 -8.20 -22.33
C LYS A 201 -19.91 -7.33 -22.50
N PRO A 202 -20.21 -6.40 -21.57
CA PRO A 202 -21.25 -5.41 -21.83
C PRO A 202 -20.94 -4.65 -23.11
N ALA A 203 -21.99 -4.28 -23.86
CA ALA A 203 -21.83 -3.38 -24.99
C ALA A 203 -21.05 -2.13 -24.56
N PRO A 204 -20.17 -1.55 -25.40
CA PRO A 204 -19.36 -0.39 -25.07
C PRO A 204 -20.12 0.73 -24.36
N GLU A 205 -21.33 1.04 -24.79
CA GLU A 205 -22.23 2.06 -24.27
C GLU A 205 -22.86 1.72 -22.90
N ASN A 206 -22.75 0.46 -22.47
CA ASN A 206 -23.28 -0.07 -21.22
C ASN A 206 -22.17 -0.42 -20.21
N GLU A 207 -20.90 -0.12 -20.51
CA GLU A 207 -19.81 -0.31 -19.56
C GLU A 207 -20.00 0.62 -18.35
N LEU A 208 -19.98 0.05 -17.17
CA LEU A 208 -20.15 0.70 -15.86
C LEU A 208 -18.97 0.33 -14.95
N PRO A 209 -18.79 1.03 -13.81
CA PRO A 209 -17.89 0.57 -12.75
C PRO A 209 -18.14 -0.88 -12.35
N ASP A 210 -17.11 -1.58 -11.86
CA ASP A 210 -17.26 -2.98 -11.49
C ASP A 210 -18.35 -3.17 -10.43
N ALA A 211 -19.28 -4.09 -10.70
CA ALA A 211 -20.40 -4.39 -9.83
C ALA A 211 -19.97 -5.30 -8.65
N ILE A 212 -18.89 -4.97 -7.93
CA ILE A 212 -18.37 -5.73 -6.79
C ILE A 212 -19.37 -5.72 -5.62
N PHE A 213 -20.05 -4.60 -5.42
CA PHE A 213 -21.11 -4.44 -4.42
C PHE A 213 -22.49 -4.49 -5.07
N PRO A 214 -23.57 -4.80 -4.32
CA PRO A 214 -24.93 -4.83 -4.85
C PRO A 214 -25.54 -3.41 -4.97
N VAL A 215 -24.84 -2.52 -5.67
CA VAL A 215 -25.23 -1.11 -5.84
C VAL A 215 -25.36 -0.76 -7.32
N ASN A 216 -26.27 0.16 -7.63
CA ASN A 216 -26.38 0.72 -8.96
C ASN A 216 -25.64 2.05 -9.05
N PHE A 217 -24.38 2.01 -9.54
CA PHE A 217 -23.56 3.22 -9.73
C PHE A 217 -24.10 4.19 -10.79
N ALA A 218 -25.07 3.80 -11.63
CA ALA A 218 -25.73 4.75 -12.52
C ALA A 218 -26.74 5.65 -11.80
N ASN A 219 -27.17 5.29 -10.59
CA ASN A 219 -28.11 6.08 -9.79
C ASN A 219 -27.35 7.07 -8.89
N THR A 220 -27.01 8.23 -9.46
CA THR A 220 -26.28 9.30 -8.76
C THR A 220 -27.15 10.54 -8.54
N VAL A 221 -26.89 11.25 -7.44
CA VAL A 221 -27.48 12.54 -7.09
C VAL A 221 -26.32 13.46 -6.72
N ASP A 222 -26.22 14.62 -7.37
CA ASP A 222 -25.15 15.60 -7.15
C ASP A 222 -23.74 14.99 -7.20
N GLY A 223 -23.48 14.15 -8.21
CA GLY A 223 -22.16 13.54 -8.43
C GLY A 223 -21.74 12.50 -7.40
N ALA A 224 -22.61 12.10 -6.48
CA ALA A 224 -22.40 10.98 -5.58
C ALA A 224 -23.48 9.91 -5.77
N LEU A 225 -23.21 8.71 -5.27
CA LEU A 225 -24.19 7.63 -5.24
C LEU A 225 -25.43 8.06 -4.45
N ALA A 226 -26.63 7.77 -4.96
CA ALA A 226 -27.89 8.11 -4.28
C ALA A 226 -27.91 7.52 -2.85
N PRO A 227 -28.50 8.21 -1.85
CA PRO A 227 -28.46 7.75 -0.45
C PRO A 227 -28.88 6.30 -0.24
N ALA A 228 -29.97 5.86 -0.88
CA ALA A 228 -30.48 4.50 -0.80
C ALA A 228 -29.54 3.44 -1.43
N GLU A 229 -28.75 3.81 -2.43
CA GLU A 229 -27.72 2.93 -2.98
C GLU A 229 -26.46 2.93 -2.10
N ARG A 230 -26.10 4.08 -1.54
CA ARG A 230 -24.97 4.23 -0.61
C ARG A 230 -25.15 3.38 0.65
N GLU A 231 -26.36 3.28 1.20
CA GLU A 231 -26.66 2.45 2.37
C GLU A 231 -26.41 0.95 2.15
N LYS A 232 -26.39 0.47 0.89
CA LYS A 232 -26.09 -0.93 0.56
C LYS A 232 -24.59 -1.23 0.53
N LEU A 233 -23.73 -0.21 0.57
CA LEU A 233 -22.29 -0.41 0.60
C LEU A 233 -21.87 -0.97 1.96
N PRO A 234 -21.02 -2.01 2.00
CA PRO A 234 -20.43 -2.42 3.26
C PRO A 234 -19.52 -1.30 3.81
N PRO A 235 -19.36 -1.19 5.14
CA PRO A 235 -18.56 -0.14 5.77
C PRO A 235 -17.08 -0.16 5.31
N ASP A 236 -16.58 -1.32 4.90
CA ASP A 236 -15.22 -1.51 4.37
C ASP A 236 -15.11 -1.44 2.84
N ALA A 237 -16.13 -0.95 2.14
CA ALA A 237 -16.13 -0.90 0.67
C ALA A 237 -14.91 -0.16 0.10
N LEU A 238 -14.59 1.01 0.65
CA LEU A 238 -13.46 1.82 0.18
C LEU A 238 -12.12 1.12 0.42
N ALA A 239 -11.89 0.59 1.62
CA ALA A 239 -10.68 -0.14 1.97
C ALA A 239 -10.51 -1.41 1.12
N THR A 240 -11.61 -2.12 0.86
CA THR A 240 -11.67 -3.29 -0.02
C THR A 240 -11.22 -2.93 -1.44
N VAL A 241 -11.82 -1.90 -2.05
CA VAL A 241 -11.47 -1.53 -3.43
C VAL A 241 -10.06 -0.94 -3.52
N GLN A 242 -9.59 -0.20 -2.53
CA GLN A 242 -8.18 0.22 -2.47
C GLN A 242 -7.24 -1.00 -2.49
N GLN A 243 -7.52 -2.03 -1.70
CA GLN A 243 -6.71 -3.25 -1.68
C GLN A 243 -6.75 -3.97 -3.03
N LEU A 244 -7.93 -4.07 -3.66
CA LEU A 244 -8.06 -4.66 -5.00
C LEU A 244 -7.28 -3.84 -6.05
N VAL A 245 -7.33 -2.51 -6.02
CA VAL A 245 -6.55 -1.67 -6.94
C VAL A 245 -5.05 -1.84 -6.71
N LEU A 246 -4.60 -2.03 -5.47
CA LEU A 246 -3.19 -2.33 -5.21
C LEU A 246 -2.81 -3.75 -5.70
N TRP A 247 -3.75 -4.69 -5.82
CA TRP A 247 -3.52 -5.98 -6.49
C TRP A 247 -3.52 -5.86 -8.03
N PHE A 248 -4.36 -4.99 -8.59
CA PHE A 248 -4.54 -4.82 -10.03
C PHE A 248 -4.44 -3.34 -10.42
N PRO A 249 -3.25 -2.72 -10.32
CA PRO A 249 -3.09 -1.26 -10.45
C PRO A 249 -3.34 -0.72 -11.87
N HIS A 250 -3.44 -1.63 -12.84
CA HIS A 250 -3.70 -1.36 -14.24
C HIS A 250 -5.15 -1.68 -14.66
N ASP A 251 -6.02 -2.14 -13.74
CA ASP A 251 -7.41 -2.42 -14.08
C ASP A 251 -8.23 -1.11 -14.12
N PRO A 252 -8.70 -0.69 -15.31
CA PRO A 252 -9.32 0.62 -15.48
C PRO A 252 -10.69 0.71 -14.79
N ARG A 253 -11.52 -0.33 -14.87
CA ARG A 253 -12.88 -0.28 -14.29
C ARG A 253 -12.86 -0.38 -12.78
N LEU A 254 -11.88 -1.10 -12.24
CA LEU A 254 -11.66 -1.14 -10.81
C LEU A 254 -11.20 0.22 -10.27
N TYR A 255 -10.35 0.93 -11.02
CA TYR A 255 -9.93 2.28 -10.66
C TYR A 255 -11.06 3.30 -10.78
N TRP A 256 -11.94 3.15 -11.79
CA TRP A 256 -13.17 3.94 -11.88
C TRP A 256 -14.08 3.70 -10.67
N LEU A 257 -14.33 2.44 -10.29
CA LEU A 257 -15.10 2.09 -9.10
C LEU A 257 -14.54 2.78 -7.83
N LEU A 258 -13.22 2.87 -7.70
CA LEU A 258 -12.61 3.57 -6.58
C LEU A 258 -13.01 5.06 -6.54
N GLY A 259 -13.01 5.73 -7.70
CA GLY A 259 -13.47 7.13 -7.82
C GLY A 259 -14.91 7.31 -7.38
N GLU A 260 -15.80 6.40 -7.78
CA GLU A 260 -17.21 6.41 -7.35
C GLU A 260 -17.36 6.24 -5.83
N LEU A 261 -16.54 5.39 -5.21
CA LEU A 261 -16.58 5.18 -3.76
C LEU A 261 -16.07 6.40 -2.97
N TYR A 262 -15.05 7.11 -3.48
CA TYR A 262 -14.64 8.39 -2.90
C TYR A 262 -15.74 9.44 -3.00
N ALA A 263 -16.44 9.52 -4.15
CA ALA A 263 -17.58 10.41 -4.31
C ALA A 263 -18.74 10.03 -3.35
N ALA A 264 -19.06 8.74 -3.22
CA ALA A 264 -20.06 8.24 -2.27
C ALA A 264 -19.69 8.55 -0.81
N LYS A 265 -18.38 8.60 -0.49
CA LYS A 265 -17.85 9.03 0.80
C LYS A 265 -17.88 10.55 1.01
N GLY A 266 -18.11 11.33 -0.04
CA GLY A 266 -18.09 12.80 0.01
C GLY A 266 -16.71 13.41 -0.22
N ASP A 267 -15.69 12.61 -0.53
CA ASP A 267 -14.36 13.09 -0.91
C ASP A 267 -14.29 13.35 -2.42
N PHE A 268 -14.94 14.44 -2.83
CA PHE A 268 -15.04 14.82 -4.24
C PHE A 268 -13.71 15.26 -4.85
N ILE A 269 -12.72 15.68 -4.04
CA ILE A 269 -11.39 16.03 -4.53
C ILE A 269 -10.62 14.77 -4.96
N ALA A 270 -10.60 13.74 -4.10
CA ALA A 270 -9.98 12.46 -4.46
C ALA A 270 -10.70 11.80 -5.64
N ALA A 271 -12.04 11.79 -5.60
CA ALA A 271 -12.86 11.28 -6.70
C ALA A 271 -12.54 11.99 -8.02
N ARG A 272 -12.48 13.33 -8.04
CA ARG A 272 -12.13 14.10 -9.24
C ARG A 272 -10.76 13.70 -9.79
N LYS A 273 -9.73 13.62 -8.94
CA LYS A 273 -8.37 13.24 -9.38
C LYS A 273 -8.36 11.85 -10.02
N ILE A 274 -9.07 10.89 -9.44
CA ILE A 274 -9.22 9.55 -10.02
C ILE A 274 -9.94 9.61 -11.38
N MET A 275 -11.08 10.31 -11.47
CA MET A 275 -11.83 10.44 -12.73
C MET A 275 -11.02 11.15 -13.83
N ASP A 276 -10.20 12.13 -13.47
CA ASP A 276 -9.25 12.79 -14.38
C ASP A 276 -8.20 11.81 -14.91
N GLU A 277 -7.60 11.01 -14.02
CA GLU A 277 -6.67 9.95 -14.40
C GLU A 277 -7.32 8.89 -15.28
N CYS A 278 -8.56 8.50 -14.99
CA CYS A 278 -9.37 7.60 -15.82
C CYS A 278 -9.46 8.14 -17.26
N VAL A 279 -9.87 9.39 -17.44
CA VAL A 279 -10.03 9.99 -18.78
C VAL A 279 -8.69 10.15 -19.52
N GLY A 280 -7.62 10.47 -18.81
CA GLY A 280 -6.32 10.77 -19.40
C GLY A 280 -5.45 9.54 -19.70
N THR A 281 -5.52 8.51 -18.86
CA THR A 281 -4.54 7.40 -18.87
C THR A 281 -5.12 6.11 -19.43
N PHE A 282 -6.42 5.88 -19.25
CA PHE A 282 -7.06 4.60 -19.55
C PHE A 282 -8.02 4.70 -20.74
N THR A 283 -8.21 3.58 -21.42
CA THR A 283 -9.19 3.46 -22.50
C THR A 283 -10.47 2.83 -21.95
N TYR A 284 -11.56 3.58 -21.91
CA TYR A 284 -12.89 3.09 -21.55
C TYR A 284 -13.78 3.04 -22.79
N SER A 285 -14.63 2.02 -22.86
CA SER A 285 -15.60 1.86 -23.95
C SER A 285 -16.77 2.83 -23.73
N ASN A 286 -17.24 3.01 -22.47
CA ASN A 286 -18.28 3.98 -22.13
C ASN A 286 -17.74 5.34 -21.69
N ARG A 287 -17.01 6.02 -22.58
CA ARG A 287 -16.45 7.35 -22.26
C ARG A 287 -17.54 8.37 -21.91
N LYS A 288 -18.76 8.23 -22.47
CA LYS A 288 -19.86 9.16 -22.22
C LYS A 288 -20.29 9.16 -20.75
N VAL A 289 -20.57 7.99 -20.17
CA VAL A 289 -20.99 7.89 -18.77
C VAL A 289 -19.87 8.32 -17.82
N LEU A 290 -18.62 7.90 -18.09
CA LEU A 290 -17.47 8.36 -17.31
C LEU A 290 -17.35 9.90 -17.31
N MET A 291 -17.51 10.54 -18.47
CA MET A 291 -17.45 12.01 -18.56
C MET A 291 -18.60 12.69 -17.82
N GLN A 292 -19.81 12.12 -17.84
CA GLN A 292 -20.96 12.64 -17.08
C GLN A 292 -20.71 12.57 -15.56
N HIS A 293 -20.20 11.44 -15.08
CA HIS A 293 -19.87 11.27 -13.66
C HIS A 293 -18.72 12.20 -13.24
N ARG A 294 -17.69 12.32 -14.08
CA ARG A 294 -16.59 13.26 -13.87
C ARG A 294 -17.09 14.71 -13.77
N GLU A 295 -17.97 15.13 -14.67
CA GLU A 295 -18.55 16.48 -14.66
C GLU A 295 -19.34 16.74 -13.38
N ALA A 296 -20.19 15.79 -12.97
CA ALA A 296 -20.97 15.89 -11.75
C ALA A 296 -20.09 15.97 -10.50
N VAL A 297 -19.06 15.11 -10.39
CA VAL A 297 -18.07 15.14 -9.29
C VAL A 297 -17.29 16.46 -9.29
N THR A 298 -16.86 16.94 -10.47
CA THR A 298 -16.08 18.19 -10.60
C THR A 298 -16.88 19.39 -10.11
N LYS A 299 -18.16 19.49 -10.52
CA LYS A 299 -19.06 20.54 -10.06
C LYS A 299 -19.19 20.59 -8.53
N VAL A 300 -19.25 19.43 -7.88
CA VAL A 300 -19.34 19.38 -6.40
C VAL A 300 -17.99 19.64 -5.73
N ALA A 301 -16.89 19.12 -6.28
CA ALA A 301 -15.54 19.42 -5.81
C ALA A 301 -15.24 20.93 -5.80
N ASP A 302 -15.64 21.65 -6.85
CA ASP A 302 -15.41 23.09 -6.99
C ASP A 302 -16.26 23.93 -6.03
N THR A 303 -17.39 23.40 -5.56
CA THR A 303 -18.31 24.12 -4.65
C THR A 303 -18.05 23.81 -3.18
N LYS A 304 -17.69 22.56 -2.84
CA LYS A 304 -17.49 22.13 -1.44
C LYS A 304 -16.07 22.29 -0.92
N GLY A 305 -15.07 22.47 -1.79
CA GLY A 305 -13.66 22.50 -1.38
C GLY A 305 -13.15 21.11 -0.92
N PRO A 306 -11.99 21.03 -0.24
CA PRO A 306 -11.50 19.75 0.30
C PRO A 306 -12.49 19.16 1.31
N ALA A 307 -12.61 17.83 1.29
CA ALA A 307 -13.62 17.09 2.06
C ALA A 307 -13.65 17.51 3.53
N SER A 308 -14.86 17.75 4.07
CA SER A 308 -15.10 17.76 5.51
C SER A 308 -15.02 16.33 6.03
N ASP A 309 -14.41 16.11 7.20
CA ASP A 309 -14.39 14.84 7.92
C ASP A 309 -15.83 14.39 8.26
N ASP A 310 -16.52 13.77 7.31
CA ASP A 310 -17.90 13.32 7.45
C ASP A 310 -17.94 11.99 8.25
N PRO A 311 -18.63 11.94 9.40
CA PRO A 311 -18.61 10.81 10.35
C PRO A 311 -19.20 9.47 9.84
N LEU A 312 -19.67 9.39 8.59
CA LEU A 312 -20.26 8.16 8.04
C LEU A 312 -19.26 7.02 7.75
N PHE A 313 -17.96 7.24 7.91
CA PHE A 313 -16.91 6.24 7.66
C PHE A 313 -15.97 6.00 8.85
N VAL A 314 -16.31 6.50 10.04
CA VAL A 314 -15.69 6.13 11.31
C VAL A 314 -16.78 6.00 12.37
N GLN A 315 -17.23 4.78 12.63
CA GLN A 315 -17.74 4.40 13.96
C GLN A 315 -16.92 3.21 14.47
N SER A 316 -15.62 3.44 14.65
CA SER A 316 -15.02 3.01 15.92
C SER A 316 -15.57 3.98 16.97
N ASP A 317 -16.18 3.48 18.04
CA ASP A 317 -16.59 4.30 19.19
C ASP A 317 -15.44 5.22 19.63
N ASP A 318 -15.44 6.46 19.14
CA ASP A 318 -14.65 7.55 19.69
C ASP A 318 -15.29 7.93 21.03
N THR A 319 -15.01 7.09 22.02
CA THR A 319 -14.63 7.69 23.29
C THR A 319 -13.38 8.52 22.96
N PRO A 320 -13.35 9.83 23.24
CA PRO A 320 -12.15 10.60 23.04
C PRO A 320 -11.06 9.87 23.82
N VAL A 321 -10.12 9.25 23.13
CA VAL A 321 -8.95 8.67 23.77
C VAL A 321 -8.32 9.87 24.47
N PRO A 322 -8.38 9.96 25.81
CA PRO A 322 -7.80 11.08 26.50
C PRO A 322 -6.34 11.09 26.05
N ALA A 323 -5.89 12.23 25.50
CA ALA A 323 -4.49 12.41 25.15
C ALA A 323 -3.68 11.82 26.31
N PRO A 324 -2.83 10.80 26.07
CA PRO A 324 -2.17 10.10 27.16
C PRO A 324 -1.54 11.18 28.03
N PRO A 325 -1.85 11.24 29.33
CA PRO A 325 -1.37 12.32 30.17
C PRO A 325 0.14 12.37 29.96
N LEU A 326 0.64 13.53 29.51
CA LEU A 326 2.07 13.75 29.40
C LEU A 326 2.63 13.54 30.79
N SER A 327 3.11 12.32 31.06
CA SER A 327 3.61 11.98 32.37
C SER A 327 4.78 12.92 32.63
N LEU A 328 4.85 13.50 33.82
CA LEU A 328 5.99 14.33 34.20
C LEU A 328 7.31 13.57 33.94
N GLY A 329 7.30 12.24 34.07
CA GLY A 329 8.41 11.35 33.72
C GLY A 329 8.85 11.47 32.26
N THR A 330 7.93 11.56 31.30
CA THR A 330 8.24 11.73 29.87
C THR A 330 8.91 13.08 29.61
N VAL A 331 8.45 14.13 30.28
CA VAL A 331 9.03 15.48 30.19
C VAL A 331 10.44 15.50 30.80
N TRP A 332 10.64 14.86 31.96
CA TRP A 332 11.95 14.73 32.61
C TRP A 332 12.94 13.90 31.78
N ILE A 333 12.48 12.84 31.12
CA ILE A 333 13.32 12.05 30.19
C ILE A 333 13.79 12.93 29.03
N TYR A 334 12.90 13.75 28.47
CA TYR A 334 13.26 14.65 27.37
C TYR A 334 14.29 15.70 27.80
N PHE A 335 14.07 16.39 28.92
CA PHE A 335 15.03 17.36 29.45
C PHE A 335 16.34 16.70 29.90
N GLY A 336 16.30 15.46 30.40
CA GLY A 336 17.49 14.69 30.76
C GLY A 336 18.36 14.37 29.54
N VAL A 337 17.76 13.92 28.44
CA VAL A 337 18.49 13.63 27.18
C VAL A 337 19.10 14.91 26.61
N VAL A 338 18.35 16.01 26.57
CA VAL A 338 18.86 17.31 26.09
C VAL A 338 20.01 17.82 26.98
N GLY A 339 19.89 17.69 28.30
CA GLY A 339 20.92 18.07 29.26
C GLY A 339 22.24 17.29 29.06
N VAL A 340 22.14 15.97 28.82
CA VAL A 340 23.33 15.12 28.56
C VAL A 340 24.00 15.50 27.24
N VAL A 341 23.24 15.77 26.17
CA VAL A 341 23.79 16.23 24.88
C VAL A 341 24.50 17.57 25.03
N ALA A 342 23.89 18.53 25.74
CA ALA A 342 24.49 19.84 26.01
C ALA A 342 25.79 19.72 26.83
N LEU A 343 25.81 18.87 27.86
CA LEU A 343 27.00 18.61 28.66
C LEU A 343 28.12 17.98 27.80
N PHE A 344 27.79 17.02 26.94
CA PHE A 344 28.76 16.39 26.05
C PHE A 344 29.35 17.39 25.04
N ALA A 345 28.53 18.29 24.51
CA ALA A 345 28.99 19.38 23.65
C ALA A 345 29.92 20.35 24.39
N ALA A 346 29.58 20.71 25.63
CA ALA A 346 30.41 21.59 26.47
C ALA A 346 31.77 20.95 26.81
N VAL A 347 31.80 19.67 27.20
CA VAL A 347 33.03 18.92 27.46
C VAL A 347 33.90 18.87 26.20
N ARG A 348 33.30 18.59 25.03
CA ARG A 348 34.02 18.58 23.75
C ARG A 348 34.60 19.95 23.40
N ALA A 349 33.89 21.04 23.70
CA ALA A 349 34.39 22.40 23.49
C ALA A 349 35.58 22.71 24.41
N LEU A 350 35.50 22.35 25.69
CA LEU A 350 36.59 22.53 26.66
C LEU A 350 37.84 21.72 26.28
N LEU A 351 37.68 20.49 25.81
CA LEU A 351 38.79 19.66 25.32
C LEU A 351 39.47 20.25 24.08
N ARG A 352 38.71 20.90 23.19
CA ARG A 352 39.27 21.62 22.03
C ARG A 352 40.09 22.84 22.45
N LEU A 353 39.61 23.61 23.44
CA LEU A 353 40.34 24.76 23.96
C LEU A 353 41.64 24.34 24.64
N ARG A 354 41.66 23.23 25.37
CA ARG A 354 42.87 22.70 26.01
C ARG A 354 43.93 22.29 24.97
N LYS A 355 43.49 21.61 23.91
CA LYS A 355 44.38 21.19 22.81
C LYS A 355 44.97 22.36 22.02
N ALA A 356 44.28 23.50 21.96
CA ALA A 356 44.80 24.71 21.32
C ALA A 356 45.93 25.37 22.16
N ASN A 357 45.84 25.32 23.48
CA ASN A 357 46.86 25.89 24.37
C ASN A 357 48.14 25.04 24.47
N ASP A 358 48.07 23.73 24.18
CA ASP A 358 49.22 22.83 24.21
C ASP A 358 50.03 22.82 22.90
N THR A 359 49.73 23.72 21.94
CA THR A 359 50.52 23.84 20.71
C THR A 359 51.67 24.82 20.97
N PRO A 360 52.93 24.37 21.17
CA PRO A 360 54.06 25.25 21.44
C PRO A 360 54.25 26.22 20.27
N GLY A 361 54.27 27.52 20.59
CA GLY A 361 54.37 28.60 19.62
C GLY A 361 55.54 28.40 18.66
N VAL A 362 55.23 28.24 17.39
CA VAL A 362 56.19 28.35 16.29
C VAL A 362 56.75 29.77 16.34
N ARG A 363 58.00 29.91 16.79
CA ARG A 363 58.70 31.21 16.76
C ARG A 363 58.83 31.64 15.30
N PRO A 364 58.44 32.87 14.93
CA PRO A 364 58.68 33.37 13.59
C PRO A 364 60.21 33.57 13.41
N SER A 365 60.79 32.88 12.43
CA SER A 365 62.16 33.12 11.97
C SER A 365 62.22 34.47 11.24
N ARG A 366 63.09 35.35 11.71
CA ARG A 366 63.53 36.56 10.98
C ARG A 366 64.59 36.20 9.96
#